data_AF-A0A7V8FN53-F1
#
_entry.id   AF-A0A7V8FN53-F1
#
_cell.length_a   1.000
_cell.length_b   1.000
_cell.length_c   1.000
_cell.angle_alpha   90.00
_cell.angle_beta   90.00
_cell.angle_gamma   90.00
#
_symmetry.space_group_name_H-M   'P 1'
#
loop_
_entity.id
_entity.type
_entity.pdbx_description
1 polymer ?
#
loop_
_entity_poly.entity_id
_entity_poly.type
_entity_poly.pdbx_seq_one_letter_code
_entity_poly.pdbx_strand_id
1 'polypeptide(L)'
;MKKFLLRFLGNRGAAAGLVLLLLVIATGLLAPLLYGDSPWMMVAQPLLAPFSDAAYPLGTDMLGRDIAAGLVHGARVSLMIGVISTLVAVVVGIVVGALAGFYGGWIDDALMRGTEFFQTIPQLAMAMVLVAIFKPSLLSIVGAISMVSWPPVARLVRSEFMTLKQREFVQAAIVIGQSPARIILTQILPNAA
;
A
#
# COMPACT_ATOMS: atom_id res chain seq x y z
N MET A 1 -11.96 -10.52 -19.69
CA MET A 1 -12.27 -9.23 -19.01
C MET A 1 -13.76 -8.86 -18.99
N LYS A 2 -14.48 -8.74 -20.12
CA LYS A 2 -15.92 -8.35 -20.12
C LYS A 2 -16.82 -9.24 -19.25
N LYS A 3 -16.66 -10.58 -19.32
CA LYS A 3 -17.42 -11.53 -18.48
C LYS A 3 -17.12 -11.41 -16.97
N PHE A 4 -15.91 -10.99 -16.61
CA PHE A 4 -15.53 -10.74 -15.22
C PHE A 4 -16.16 -9.46 -14.69
N LEU A 5 -16.11 -8.36 -15.46
CA LEU A 5 -16.73 -7.09 -15.11
C LEU A 5 -18.24 -7.21 -14.90
N LEU A 6 -18.94 -7.95 -15.79
CA LEU A 6 -20.37 -8.19 -15.65
C LEU A 6 -20.71 -9.01 -14.38
N ARG A 7 -19.86 -9.99 -14.01
CA ARG A 7 -20.04 -10.76 -12.77
C ARG A 7 -19.70 -9.95 -11.52
N PHE A 8 -18.69 -9.09 -11.60
CA PHE A 8 -18.29 -8.20 -10.51
C PHE A 8 -19.38 -7.16 -10.21
N LEU A 9 -19.92 -6.51 -11.25
CA LEU A 9 -21.02 -5.55 -11.11
C LEU A 9 -22.36 -6.23 -10.75
N GLY A 10 -22.51 -7.52 -11.03
CA GLY A 10 -23.64 -8.33 -10.55
C GLY A 10 -23.63 -8.56 -9.03
N ASN A 11 -22.48 -8.41 -8.38
CA ASN A 11 -22.38 -8.49 -6.92
C ASN A 11 -22.55 -7.11 -6.29
N ARG A 12 -23.67 -6.91 -5.59
CA ARG A 12 -24.03 -5.63 -4.95
C ARG A 12 -22.96 -5.12 -3.97
N GLY A 13 -22.30 -6.02 -3.24
CA GLY A 13 -21.24 -5.64 -2.31
C GLY A 13 -19.97 -5.17 -3.03
N ALA A 14 -19.58 -5.87 -4.09
CA ALA A 14 -18.42 -5.49 -4.91
C ALA A 14 -18.64 -4.16 -5.65
N ALA A 15 -19.85 -3.96 -6.19
CA ALA A 15 -20.24 -2.70 -6.83
C ALA A 15 -20.27 -1.53 -5.83
N ALA A 16 -20.85 -1.71 -4.64
CA ALA A 16 -20.88 -0.68 -3.61
C ALA A 16 -19.48 -0.27 -3.14
N GLY A 17 -18.59 -1.25 -2.91
CA GLY A 17 -17.20 -1.00 -2.56
C GLY A 17 -16.42 -0.25 -3.64
N LEU A 18 -16.63 -0.61 -4.92
CA LEU A 18 -16.00 0.11 -6.04
C LEU A 18 -16.49 1.55 -6.14
N VAL A 19 -17.78 1.81 -5.98
CA VAL A 19 -18.34 3.17 -5.97
C VAL A 19 -17.75 3.98 -4.83
N LEU A 20 -17.68 3.42 -3.61
CA LEU A 20 -17.08 4.11 -2.46
C LEU A 20 -15.60 4.45 -2.72
N LEU A 21 -14.82 3.51 -3.25
CA LEU A 21 -13.41 3.74 -3.58
C LEU A 21 -13.25 4.85 -4.62
N LEU A 22 -14.06 4.82 -5.68
CA LEU A 22 -14.05 5.86 -6.72
C LEU A 22 -14.43 7.23 -6.17
N LEU A 23 -15.39 7.30 -5.23
CA LEU A 23 -15.75 8.54 -4.55
C LEU A 23 -14.58 9.08 -3.72
N VAL A 24 -13.89 8.25 -2.94
CA VAL A 24 -12.72 8.66 -2.14
C VAL A 24 -11.57 9.13 -3.04
N ILE A 25 -11.32 8.46 -4.16
CA ILE A 25 -10.31 8.88 -5.14
C ILE A 25 -10.72 10.22 -5.77
N ALA A 26 -11.97 10.37 -6.17
CA ALA A 26 -12.48 11.59 -6.77
C ALA A 26 -12.37 12.78 -5.82
N THR A 27 -12.76 12.63 -4.54
CA THR A 27 -12.65 13.71 -3.55
C THR A 27 -11.18 14.07 -3.31
N GLY A 28 -10.28 13.09 -3.17
CA GLY A 28 -8.85 13.35 -2.99
C GLY A 28 -8.20 14.07 -4.19
N LEU A 29 -8.57 13.69 -5.43
CA LEU A 29 -8.04 14.34 -6.64
C LEU A 29 -8.61 15.75 -6.85
N LEU A 30 -9.89 15.92 -6.56
CA LEU A 30 -10.59 17.21 -6.67
C LEU A 30 -10.35 18.11 -5.45
N ALA A 31 -9.54 17.69 -4.47
CA ALA A 31 -9.29 18.45 -3.25
C ALA A 31 -8.88 19.92 -3.50
N PRO A 32 -7.91 20.23 -4.40
CA PRO A 32 -7.53 21.61 -4.68
C PRO A 32 -8.62 22.44 -5.38
N LEU A 33 -9.59 21.78 -6.03
CA LEU A 33 -10.69 22.45 -6.72
C LEU A 33 -11.88 22.69 -5.77
N LEU A 34 -12.17 21.72 -4.91
CA LEU A 34 -13.27 21.77 -3.95
C LEU A 34 -12.94 22.67 -2.75
N TYR A 35 -11.70 22.60 -2.26
CA TYR A 35 -11.19 23.36 -1.13
C TYR A 35 -9.83 23.93 -1.50
N GLY A 36 -9.82 25.04 -2.24
CA GLY A 36 -8.58 25.67 -2.72
C GLY A 36 -7.70 26.25 -1.61
N ASP A 37 -8.31 26.61 -0.49
CA ASP A 37 -7.63 27.09 0.69
C ASP A 37 -6.88 25.99 1.44
N SER A 38 -5.84 26.38 2.18
CA SER A 38 -5.08 25.44 3.01
C SER A 38 -5.95 24.91 4.14
N PRO A 39 -6.01 23.57 4.36
CA PRO A 39 -6.81 22.97 5.42
C PRO A 39 -6.31 23.32 6.83
N TRP A 40 -5.14 23.96 6.92
CA TRP A 40 -4.53 24.37 8.18
C TRP A 40 -4.91 25.80 8.59
N MET A 41 -5.58 26.55 7.71
CA MET A 41 -6.03 27.90 8.02
C MET A 41 -7.18 27.88 9.01
N MET A 42 -7.14 28.80 9.97
CA MET A 42 -8.28 29.09 10.84
C MET A 42 -9.27 29.93 10.06
N VAL A 43 -10.52 29.48 9.97
CA VAL A 43 -11.54 30.04 9.08
C VAL A 43 -12.79 30.48 9.82
N ALA A 44 -13.06 29.92 11.00
CA ALA A 44 -14.21 30.31 11.82
C ALA A 44 -13.96 30.08 13.32
N GLN A 45 -15.01 30.26 14.14
CA GLN A 45 -14.96 29.96 15.57
C GLN A 45 -14.63 28.47 15.79
N PRO A 46 -13.85 28.13 16.84
CA PRO A 46 -13.61 26.74 17.21
C PRO A 46 -14.90 25.98 17.52
N LEU A 47 -14.92 24.68 17.17
CA LEU A 47 -15.99 23.75 17.52
C LEU A 47 -17.38 24.13 17.00
N LEU A 48 -17.47 24.70 15.80
CA LEU A 48 -18.75 24.85 15.11
C LEU A 48 -19.40 23.49 14.87
N ALA A 49 -20.68 23.39 15.20
CA ALA A 49 -21.44 22.18 14.96
C ALA A 49 -21.60 21.91 13.45
N PRO A 50 -21.65 20.65 13.02
CA PRO A 50 -21.93 20.33 11.62
C PRO A 50 -23.31 20.85 11.21
N PHE A 51 -23.45 21.23 9.93
CA PHE A 51 -24.67 21.79 9.34
C PHE A 51 -25.16 23.13 9.94
N SER A 52 -24.36 23.79 10.77
CA SER A 52 -24.68 25.10 11.34
C SER A 52 -24.35 26.26 10.39
N ASP A 53 -23.36 26.07 9.52
CA ASP A 53 -22.92 27.05 8.51
C ASP A 53 -22.79 26.35 7.15
N ALA A 54 -23.31 26.99 6.10
CA ALA A 54 -23.21 26.49 4.73
C ALA A 54 -21.78 26.57 4.18
N ALA A 55 -20.95 27.50 4.69
CA ALA A 55 -19.54 27.59 4.34
C ALA A 55 -18.70 26.45 4.95
N TYR A 56 -19.11 25.95 6.12
CA TYR A 56 -18.42 24.88 6.86
C TYR A 56 -19.38 23.73 7.17
N PRO A 57 -19.77 22.94 6.14
CA PRO A 57 -20.86 21.98 6.26
C PRO A 57 -20.61 20.90 7.32
N LEU A 58 -19.34 20.55 7.59
CA LEU A 58 -18.95 19.60 8.63
C LEU A 58 -18.50 20.27 9.94
N GLY A 59 -18.59 21.59 10.04
CA GLY A 59 -18.15 22.35 11.20
C GLY A 59 -16.63 22.57 11.24
N THR A 60 -16.14 22.98 12.42
CA THR A 60 -14.72 23.30 12.63
C THR A 60 -14.09 22.51 13.78
N ASP A 61 -12.78 22.33 13.71
CA ASP A 61 -12.01 21.68 14.78
C ASP A 61 -11.76 22.61 15.99
N MET A 62 -11.00 22.11 16.98
CA MET A 62 -10.62 22.86 18.19
C MET A 62 -9.82 24.14 17.91
N LEU A 63 -9.28 24.28 16.70
CA LEU A 63 -8.51 25.43 16.26
C LEU A 63 -9.29 26.29 15.25
N GLY A 64 -10.58 26.02 15.02
CA GLY A 64 -11.40 26.78 14.07
C GLY A 64 -11.09 26.50 12.59
N ARG A 65 -10.50 25.35 12.28
CA ARG A 65 -10.20 24.91 10.90
C ARG A 65 -11.37 24.12 10.33
N ASP A 66 -11.62 24.24 9.03
CA ASP A 66 -12.68 23.50 8.33
C ASP A 66 -12.39 22.00 8.30
N ILE A 67 -13.27 21.21 8.92
CA ILE A 67 -13.19 19.75 8.96
C ILE A 67 -13.37 19.16 7.55
N ALA A 68 -14.22 19.75 6.72
CA ALA A 68 -14.48 19.23 5.37
C ALA A 68 -13.26 19.41 4.46
N ALA A 69 -12.64 20.59 4.45
CA ALA A 69 -11.34 20.80 3.81
C ALA A 69 -10.28 19.82 4.35
N GLY A 70 -10.21 19.65 5.67
CA GLY A 70 -9.28 18.72 6.33
C GLY A 70 -9.44 17.26 5.87
N LEU A 71 -10.68 16.78 5.75
CA LEU A 71 -10.97 15.42 5.29
C LEU A 71 -10.63 15.22 3.81
N VAL A 72 -10.94 16.20 2.97
CA VAL A 72 -10.72 16.10 1.52
C VAL A 72 -9.22 16.18 1.17
N HIS A 73 -8.49 17.12 1.76
CA HIS A 73 -7.02 17.16 1.63
C HIS A 73 -6.35 15.97 2.32
N GLY A 74 -6.87 15.53 3.46
CA GLY A 74 -6.41 14.34 4.17
C GLY A 74 -6.55 13.08 3.32
N ALA A 75 -7.69 12.89 2.64
CA ALA A 75 -7.92 11.78 1.73
C ALA A 75 -6.85 11.72 0.63
N ARG A 76 -6.51 12.87 0.02
CA ARG A 76 -5.43 12.95 -0.98
C ARG A 76 -4.10 12.46 -0.42
N VAL A 77 -3.69 12.95 0.75
CA VAL A 77 -2.42 12.58 1.39
C VAL A 77 -2.42 11.11 1.78
N SER A 78 -3.50 10.60 2.38
CA SER A 78 -3.63 9.19 2.75
C SER A 78 -3.58 8.25 1.54
N LEU A 79 -4.24 8.60 0.44
CA LEU A 79 -4.18 7.85 -0.81
C LEU A 79 -2.76 7.81 -1.38
N MET A 80 -2.06 8.95 -1.41
CA MET A 80 -0.67 9.00 -1.87
C MET A 80 0.24 8.12 -1.01
N ILE A 81 0.14 8.22 0.31
CA ILE A 81 0.92 7.39 1.23
C ILE A 81 0.61 5.91 1.00
N GLY A 82 -0.67 5.54 0.97
CA GLY A 82 -1.11 4.15 0.80
C GLY A 82 -0.62 3.53 -0.51
N VAL A 83 -0.79 4.22 -1.63
CA VAL A 83 -0.38 3.72 -2.96
C VAL A 83 1.13 3.59 -3.07
N ILE A 84 1.88 4.64 -2.72
CA ILE A 84 3.33 4.65 -2.89
C ILE A 84 3.98 3.63 -1.94
N SER A 85 3.58 3.61 -0.67
CA SER A 85 4.15 2.66 0.28
C SER A 85 3.84 1.22 -0.06
N THR A 86 2.62 0.92 -0.51
CA THR A 86 2.25 -0.43 -0.97
C THR A 86 3.06 -0.83 -2.19
N LEU A 87 3.24 0.06 -3.17
CA LEU A 87 4.04 -0.24 -4.36
C LEU A 87 5.48 -0.61 -3.98
N VAL A 88 6.11 0.19 -3.13
CA VAL A 88 7.48 -0.07 -2.66
C VAL A 88 7.53 -1.38 -1.87
N ALA A 89 6.61 -1.59 -0.94
CA ALA A 89 6.54 -2.82 -0.15
C ALA A 89 6.35 -4.06 -1.01
N VAL A 90 5.51 -3.98 -2.06
CA VAL A 90 5.29 -5.05 -3.02
C VAL A 90 6.55 -5.33 -3.83
N VAL A 91 7.22 -4.30 -4.36
CA VAL A 91 8.46 -4.47 -5.12
C VAL A 91 9.55 -5.11 -4.26
N VAL A 92 9.79 -4.57 -3.06
CA VAL A 92 10.79 -5.12 -2.13
C VAL A 92 10.42 -6.54 -1.71
N GLY A 93 9.15 -6.76 -1.36
CA GLY A 93 8.64 -8.07 -0.97
C GLY A 93 8.79 -9.11 -2.07
N ILE A 94 8.45 -8.77 -3.32
CA ILE A 94 8.64 -9.64 -4.48
C ILE A 94 10.11 -9.98 -4.66
N VAL A 95 11.01 -8.99 -4.62
CA VAL A 95 12.45 -9.24 -4.81
C VAL A 95 13.00 -10.15 -3.70
N VAL A 96 12.74 -9.82 -2.44
CA VAL A 96 13.25 -10.62 -1.31
C VAL A 96 12.64 -12.03 -1.30
N GLY A 97 11.32 -12.13 -1.49
CA GLY A 97 10.61 -13.41 -1.51
C GLY A 97 11.01 -14.30 -2.69
N ALA A 98 11.17 -13.72 -3.88
CA ALA A 98 11.61 -14.44 -5.07
C ALA A 98 13.03 -14.99 -4.90
N LEU A 99 13.97 -14.18 -4.37
CA LEU A 99 15.33 -14.64 -4.12
C LEU A 99 15.37 -15.73 -3.06
N ALA A 100 14.66 -15.56 -1.95
CA ALA A 100 14.58 -16.56 -0.88
C ALA A 100 13.99 -17.88 -1.38
N GLY A 101 12.81 -17.84 -2.03
CA GLY A 101 12.13 -19.03 -2.52
C GLY A 101 12.80 -19.71 -3.72
N PHE A 102 13.48 -18.94 -4.57
CA PHE A 102 14.18 -19.52 -5.73
C PHE A 102 15.49 -20.20 -5.32
N TYR A 103 16.35 -19.53 -4.54
CA TYR A 103 17.67 -20.07 -4.22
C TYR A 103 17.63 -21.07 -3.06
N GLY A 104 16.79 -20.85 -2.05
CA GLY A 104 16.73 -21.71 -0.87
C GLY A 104 18.01 -21.68 -0.02
N GLY A 105 18.12 -22.61 0.93
CA GLY A 105 19.32 -22.81 1.75
C GLY A 105 19.72 -21.57 2.56
N TRP A 106 21.01 -21.24 2.56
CA TRP A 106 21.54 -20.13 3.36
C TRP A 106 21.02 -18.75 2.93
N ILE A 107 20.68 -18.56 1.65
CA ILE A 107 20.13 -17.28 1.14
C ILE A 107 18.73 -17.07 1.71
N ASP A 108 17.93 -18.13 1.70
CA ASP A 108 16.60 -18.13 2.28
C ASP A 108 16.66 -17.84 3.79
N ASP A 109 17.48 -18.59 4.52
CA ASP A 109 17.66 -18.39 5.96
C ASP A 109 18.10 -16.97 6.31
N ALA A 110 19.06 -16.40 5.58
CA ALA A 110 19.55 -15.04 5.83
C ALA A 110 18.46 -13.98 5.57
N LEU A 111 17.74 -14.08 4.44
CA LEU A 111 16.67 -13.15 4.08
C LEU A 111 15.48 -13.27 5.03
N MET A 112 15.09 -14.49 5.40
CA MET A 112 13.96 -14.72 6.31
C MET A 112 14.30 -14.29 7.73
N ARG A 113 15.52 -14.48 8.22
CA ARG A 113 15.95 -13.93 9.53
C ARG A 113 15.83 -12.40 9.57
N GLY A 114 16.25 -11.71 8.50
CA GLY A 114 16.05 -10.27 8.38
C GLY A 114 14.56 -9.90 8.38
N THR A 115 13.76 -10.64 7.63
CA THR A 115 12.30 -10.46 7.52
C THR A 115 11.58 -10.67 8.86
N GLU A 116 12.01 -11.67 9.64
CA GLU A 116 11.50 -11.98 10.98
C GLU A 116 11.83 -10.89 11.99
N PHE A 117 13.06 -10.34 11.93
CA PHE A 117 13.46 -9.23 12.80
C PHE A 117 12.50 -8.04 12.72
N PHE A 118 12.12 -7.62 11.51
CA PHE A 118 11.17 -6.51 11.32
C PHE A 118 9.77 -6.80 11.88
N GLN A 119 9.36 -8.08 11.93
CA GLN A 119 8.04 -8.48 12.43
C GLN A 119 7.97 -8.63 13.96
N THR A 120 9.12 -8.68 14.63
CA THR A 120 9.14 -8.73 16.10
C THR A 120 8.68 -7.41 16.74
N ILE A 121 8.80 -6.30 16.01
CA ILE A 121 8.47 -4.96 16.49
C ILE A 121 7.08 -4.57 15.97
N PRO A 122 6.18 -4.04 16.81
CA PRO A 122 4.87 -3.56 16.37
C PRO A 122 5.00 -2.53 15.24
N GLN A 123 4.33 -2.78 14.11
CA GLN A 123 4.52 -1.99 12.88
C GLN A 123 4.29 -0.50 13.08
N LEU A 124 3.23 -0.13 13.81
CA LEU A 124 2.91 1.26 14.11
C LEU A 124 4.01 1.91 14.95
N ALA A 125 4.53 1.20 15.96
CA ALA A 125 5.59 1.71 16.83
C ALA A 125 6.89 1.94 16.04
N MET A 126 7.29 0.98 15.21
CA MET A 126 8.48 1.12 14.35
C MET A 126 8.32 2.30 13.39
N ALA A 127 7.18 2.43 12.72
CA ALA A 127 6.93 3.53 11.79
C ALA A 127 7.00 4.90 12.50
N MET A 128 6.42 5.02 13.69
CA MET A 128 6.46 6.24 14.49
C MET A 128 7.89 6.64 14.88
N VAL A 129 8.71 5.67 15.32
CA VAL A 129 10.13 5.90 15.66
C VAL A 129 10.91 6.37 14.43
N LEU A 130 10.74 5.72 13.28
CA LEU A 130 11.40 6.11 12.04
C LEU A 130 11.01 7.54 11.62
N VAL A 131 9.72 7.89 11.66
CA VAL A 131 9.25 9.24 11.33
C VAL A 131 9.81 10.29 12.29
N ALA A 132 9.90 9.97 13.59
CA ALA A 132 10.46 10.85 14.60
C ALA A 132 11.96 11.12 14.36
N ILE A 133 12.72 10.10 13.94
CA ILE A 133 14.16 10.23 13.64
C ILE A 133 14.38 11.06 12.36
N PHE A 134 13.62 10.81 11.30
CA PHE A 134 13.86 11.38 9.96
C PHE A 134 13.20 12.76 9.71
N LYS A 135 12.70 13.43 10.76
CA LYS A 135 11.84 14.62 10.71
C LYS A 135 10.47 14.34 10.04
N PRO A 136 9.35 14.79 10.62
CA PRO A 136 8.03 14.57 10.02
C PRO A 136 7.91 15.24 8.63
N SER A 137 7.72 14.41 7.61
CA SER A 137 7.46 14.83 6.23
C SER A 137 6.73 13.71 5.47
N LEU A 138 6.13 14.03 4.33
CA LEU A 138 5.49 13.00 3.49
C LEU A 138 6.45 11.87 3.12
N LEU A 139 7.71 12.22 2.79
CA LEU A 139 8.73 11.25 2.40
C LEU A 139 9.15 10.35 3.56
N SER A 140 9.35 10.89 4.76
CA SER A 140 9.73 10.08 5.92
C SER A 140 8.60 9.13 6.35
N ILE A 141 7.34 9.57 6.24
CA ILE A 141 6.18 8.70 6.50
C ILE A 141 6.09 7.57 5.47
N VAL A 142 6.19 7.89 4.18
CA VAL A 142 6.16 6.87 3.10
C VAL A 142 7.31 5.88 3.28
N GLY A 143 8.53 6.35 3.52
CA GLY A 143 9.70 5.51 3.74
C GLY A 143 9.55 4.60 4.96
N ALA A 144 9.07 5.14 6.08
CA ALA A 144 8.83 4.38 7.30
C ALA A 144 7.79 3.27 7.10
N ILE A 145 6.65 3.58 6.48
CA ILE A 145 5.60 2.58 6.23
C ILE A 145 6.09 1.50 5.26
N SER A 146 6.79 1.89 4.19
CA SER A 146 7.33 0.95 3.20
C SER A 146 8.33 -0.03 3.82
N MET A 147 9.20 0.47 4.70
CA MET A 147 10.23 -0.32 5.37
C MET A 147 9.65 -1.39 6.31
N VAL A 148 8.45 -1.18 6.83
CA VAL A 148 7.84 -2.09 7.81
C VAL A 148 6.76 -2.99 7.18
N SER A 149 6.25 -2.66 5.99
CA SER A 149 5.13 -3.37 5.35
C SER A 149 5.54 -4.43 4.32
N TRP A 150 6.80 -4.47 3.87
CA TRP A 150 7.29 -5.49 2.92
C TRP A 150 7.39 -6.94 3.46
N PRO A 151 7.61 -7.22 4.77
CA PRO A 151 7.86 -8.58 5.24
C PRO A 151 6.74 -9.60 4.95
N PRO A 152 5.45 -9.29 5.16
CA PRO A 152 4.36 -10.21 4.82
C PRO A 152 4.33 -10.58 3.33
N VAL A 153 4.59 -9.60 2.45
CA VAL A 153 4.65 -9.83 1.00
C VAL A 153 5.82 -10.76 0.66
N ALA A 154 7.00 -10.54 1.25
CA ALA A 154 8.16 -11.40 1.02
C ALA A 154 7.91 -12.86 1.39
N ARG A 155 7.25 -13.10 2.53
CA ARG A 155 6.91 -14.48 2.95
C ARG A 155 5.91 -15.14 1.99
N LEU A 156 4.89 -14.40 1.55
CA LEU A 156 3.89 -14.92 0.61
C LEU A 156 4.54 -15.28 -0.74
N VAL A 157 5.34 -14.38 -1.29
CA VAL A 157 6.04 -14.62 -2.55
C VAL A 157 7.02 -15.79 -2.39
N ARG A 158 7.73 -15.87 -1.28
CA ARG A 158 8.62 -17.01 -0.98
C ARG A 158 7.87 -18.34 -1.01
N SER A 159 6.71 -18.45 -0.35
CA SER A 159 5.95 -19.70 -0.34
C SER A 159 5.50 -20.11 -1.75
N GLU A 160 5.01 -19.15 -2.55
CA GLU A 160 4.63 -19.41 -3.94
C GLU A 160 5.83 -19.86 -4.79
N PHE A 161 6.98 -19.20 -4.63
CA PHE A 161 8.20 -19.55 -5.35
C PHE A 161 8.69 -20.96 -4.99
N MET A 162 8.64 -21.34 -3.71
CA MET A 162 9.01 -22.70 -3.27
C MET A 162 8.10 -23.76 -3.89
N THR A 163 6.80 -23.49 -3.97
CA THR A 163 5.82 -24.40 -4.59
C THR A 163 5.99 -24.48 -6.11
N LEU A 164 6.09 -23.35 -6.79
CA LEU A 164 6.17 -23.29 -8.26
C LEU A 164 7.50 -23.82 -8.79
N LYS A 165 8.60 -23.64 -8.06
CA LYS A 165 9.92 -24.16 -8.42
C LYS A 165 9.91 -25.69 -8.62
N GLN A 166 9.02 -26.42 -7.93
CA GLN A 166 8.91 -27.87 -8.04
C GLN A 166 8.03 -28.35 -9.21
N ARG A 167 7.40 -27.43 -9.97
CA ARG A 167 6.50 -27.79 -11.09
C ARG A 167 7.27 -28.19 -12.35
N GLU A 168 6.67 -29.06 -13.14
CA GLU A 168 7.26 -29.64 -14.36
C GLU A 168 7.74 -28.58 -15.37
N PHE A 169 6.99 -27.50 -15.56
CA PHE A 169 7.37 -26.44 -16.50
C PHE A 169 8.67 -25.72 -16.09
N VAL A 170 8.92 -25.56 -14.77
CA VAL A 170 10.16 -24.99 -14.25
C VAL A 170 11.31 -25.98 -14.44
N GLN A 171 11.09 -27.26 -14.13
CA GLN A 171 12.09 -28.30 -14.32
C GLN A 171 12.50 -28.42 -15.80
N ALA A 172 11.53 -28.38 -16.72
CA ALA A 172 11.79 -28.35 -18.15
C ALA A 172 12.63 -27.13 -18.58
N ALA A 173 12.33 -25.93 -18.03
CA ALA A 173 13.11 -24.73 -18.31
C ALA A 173 14.58 -24.85 -17.83
N ILE A 174 14.81 -25.51 -16.69
CA ILE A 174 16.16 -25.81 -16.18
C ILE A 174 16.90 -26.78 -17.11
N VAL A 175 16.25 -27.87 -17.54
CA VAL A 175 16.84 -28.87 -18.44
C VAL A 175 17.22 -28.28 -19.81
N ILE A 176 16.44 -27.33 -20.30
CA ILE A 176 16.72 -26.58 -21.55
C ILE A 176 17.86 -25.54 -21.35
N GLY A 177 18.37 -25.37 -20.13
CA GLY A 177 19.51 -24.49 -19.83
C GLY A 177 19.13 -23.02 -19.68
N GLN A 178 17.88 -22.70 -19.32
CA GLN A 178 17.51 -21.30 -19.04
C GLN A 178 18.26 -20.76 -17.82
N SER A 179 18.68 -19.50 -17.88
CA SER A 179 19.33 -18.85 -16.75
C SER A 179 18.36 -18.64 -15.57
N PRO A 180 18.85 -18.66 -14.31
CA PRO A 180 18.03 -18.44 -13.11
C PRO A 180 17.15 -17.18 -13.18
N ALA A 181 17.73 -16.05 -13.59
CA ALA A 181 16.99 -14.79 -13.71
C ALA A 181 15.85 -14.88 -14.74
N ARG A 182 16.07 -15.60 -15.85
CA ARG A 182 15.04 -15.81 -16.86
C ARG A 182 13.92 -16.71 -16.33
N ILE A 183 14.26 -17.77 -15.59
CA ILE A 183 13.26 -18.65 -14.97
C ILE A 183 12.42 -17.88 -13.95
N ILE A 184 13.05 -17.08 -13.08
CA ILE A 184 12.36 -16.24 -12.10
C ILE A 184 11.36 -15.31 -12.79
N LEU A 185 11.81 -14.52 -13.77
CA LEU A 185 11.00 -13.45 -14.36
C LEU A 185 9.98 -13.93 -15.38
N THR A 186 10.22 -15.05 -16.08
CA THR A 186 9.36 -15.50 -17.19
C THR A 186 8.54 -16.74 -16.86
N GLN A 187 8.99 -17.57 -15.92
CA GLN A 187 8.31 -18.83 -15.59
C GLN A 187 7.63 -18.73 -14.22
N ILE A 188 8.34 -18.32 -13.18
CA ILE A 188 7.78 -18.39 -11.82
C ILE A 188 6.95 -17.15 -11.50
N LEU A 189 7.52 -15.95 -11.63
CA LEU A 189 6.86 -14.71 -11.24
C LEU A 189 5.50 -14.49 -11.94
N PRO A 190 5.34 -14.73 -13.25
CA PRO A 190 4.04 -14.58 -13.91
C PRO A 190 2.99 -15.62 -13.48
N ASN A 191 3.42 -16.77 -12.97
CA ASN A 191 2.53 -17.83 -12.47
C ASN A 191 2.29 -17.74 -10.95
N ALA A 192 3.05 -16.88 -10.25
CA ALA A 192 2.90 -16.59 -8.83
C ALA A 192 1.99 -15.37 -8.55
N ALA A 193 1.54 -14.67 -9.61
CA ALA A 193 0.80 -13.42 -9.56
C ALA A 193 -0.73 -13.59 -9.55
#